data_AF-A0A956Z3X1-F1
#
_entry.id   AF-A0A956Z3X1-F1
#
_cell.length_a   1.000
_cell.length_b   1.000
_cell.length_c   1.000
_cell.angle_alpha   90.00
_cell.angle_beta   90.00
_cell.angle_gamma   90.00
#
_symmetry.space_group_name_H-M   'P 1'
#
loop_
_entity.id
_entity.type
_entity.pdbx_description
1 polymer ?
#
loop_
_entity_poly.entity_id
_entity_poly.type
_entity_poly.pdbx_seq_one_letter_code
_entity_poly.pdbx_strand_id
1 'polypeptide(L)' 'WALLTLSLGAVWITECLNTAIEATINLESPEPHPMAKIGKDVAATASLVASAVFVIIVILILLPRLFDRLALPGT' A
#
# COMPACT_ATOMS: atom_id res chain seq x y z
N TRP A 1 0.35 -9.32 -15.41
CA TRP A 1 1.68 -8.80 -15.05
C TRP A 1 1.68 -7.29 -14.92
N ALA A 2 1.37 -6.52 -15.98
CA ALA A 2 1.32 -5.05 -15.90
C ALA A 2 0.53 -4.51 -14.69
N LEU A 3 -0.71 -4.99 -14.46
CA LEU A 3 -1.52 -4.57 -13.32
C LEU A 3 -0.88 -4.90 -11.95
N LEU A 4 -0.22 -6.04 -11.81
CA LEU A 4 0.47 -6.45 -10.58
C LEU A 4 1.70 -5.58 -10.32
N THR A 5 2.46 -5.28 -11.38
CA THR A 5 3.64 -4.42 -11.29
C THR A 5 3.24 -2.98 -10.97
N LEU A 6 2.19 -2.47 -11.60
CA LEU A 6 1.66 -1.12 -11.34
C LEU A 6 1.08 -1.00 -9.93
N SER A 7 0.30 -1.98 -9.47
CA SER A 7 -0.27 -1.94 -8.13
C SER A 7 0.79 -2.06 -7.04
N LEU A 8 1.81 -2.91 -7.24
CA LEU A 8 2.96 -2.97 -6.34
C LEU A 8 3.74 -1.65 -6.34
N GLY A 9 4.01 -1.10 -7.53
CA GLY A 9 4.67 0.20 -7.67
C GLY A 9 3.91 1.32 -6.96
N ALA A 10 2.57 1.32 -7.04
CA ALA A 10 1.74 2.29 -6.33
C ALA A 10 1.91 2.20 -4.81
N VAL A 11 1.96 0.98 -4.23
CA VAL A 11 2.22 0.78 -2.78
C VAL A 11 3.57 1.38 -2.38
N TRP A 12 4.62 1.11 -3.16
CA TRP A 12 5.95 1.67 -2.91
C TRP A 12 5.95 3.20 -2.99
N ILE A 13 5.30 3.77 -4.00
CA ILE A 13 5.19 5.23 -4.16
C ILE A 13 4.47 5.83 -2.95
N THR A 14 3.33 5.27 -2.54
CA THR A 14 2.59 5.80 -1.38
C THR A 14 3.38 5.67 -0.09
N GLU A 15 4.14 4.59 0.10
CA GLU A 15 4.96 4.41 1.29
C GLU A 15 6.12 5.40 1.34
N CYS A 16 6.82 5.60 0.22
CA CYS A 16 7.86 6.63 0.13
C CYS A 16 7.29 8.04 0.39
N LEU A 17 6.09 8.34 -0.12
CA LEU A 17 5.41 9.60 0.16
C LEU A 17 5.02 9.72 1.63
N ASN A 18 4.54 8.65 2.27
CA ASN A 18 4.25 8.63 3.70
C ASN A 18 5.49 8.98 4.53
N THR A 19 6.61 8.29 4.29
CA THR A 19 7.88 8.58 4.98
C THR A 19 8.39 9.99 4.70
N ALA A 20 8.28 10.48 3.47
CA ALA A 20 8.70 11.84 3.12
C ALA A 20 7.89 12.90 3.86
N ILE A 21 6.56 12.74 3.92
CA ILE A 21 5.66 13.65 4.64
C ILE A 21 5.96 13.60 6.15
N GLU A 22 6.12 12.41 6.73
CA GLU A 22 6.51 12.27 8.13
C GLU A 22 7.83 12.99 8.42
N ALA A 23 8.85 12.83 7.57
CA ALA A 23 10.14 13.48 7.71
C ALA A 23 10.03 15.01 7.61
N THR A 24 9.27 15.55 6.66
CA THR A 24 9.03 16.99 6.52
C THR A 24 8.30 17.55 7.75
N ILE A 25 7.26 16.86 8.24
CA ILE A 25 6.53 17.30 9.43
C ILE A 25 7.42 17.24 10.68
N ASN A 26 8.26 16.22 10.82
CA ASN A 26 9.21 16.11 11.95
C ASN A 26 10.27 17.23 11.93
N LEU A 27 10.64 17.71 10.74
CA LEU A 27 11.57 18.82 10.59
C LEU A 27 10.94 20.17 10.98
N GLU A 28 9.72 20.44 10.53
CA GLU A 28 9.01 21.71 10.74
C GLU A 28 8.31 21.81 12.11
N SER A 29 7.90 20.69 12.70
CA SER A 29 7.16 20.64 13.97
C SER A 29 7.78 19.61 14.92
N PRO A 30 8.87 19.98 15.64
CA PRO A 30 9.54 19.09 16.58
C PRO A 30 8.66 18.72 17.78
N GLU A 31 7.75 19.62 18.17
CA GLU A 31 6.76 19.37 19.22
C GLU A 31 5.42 18.88 18.66
N PRO A 32 4.64 18.11 19.44
CA PRO A 32 3.36 17.57 18.99
C PRO A 32 2.37 18.68 18.63
N HIS A 33 2.06 18.80 17.33
CA HIS A 33 1.07 19.75 16.82
C HIS A 33 -0.17 19.01 16.30
N PRO A 34 -1.41 19.43 16.64
CA PRO A 34 -2.64 18.76 16.20
C PRO A 34 -2.73 18.58 14.68
N MET A 35 -2.34 19.60 13.90
CA MET A 35 -2.35 19.53 12.43
C MET A 35 -1.24 18.61 11.88
N ALA A 36 -0.09 18.55 12.55
CA ALA A 36 1.01 17.66 12.18
C ALA A 36 0.57 16.19 12.32
N LYS A 37 -0.18 15.88 13.37
CA LYS A 37 -0.78 14.56 13.57
C LYS A 37 -1.74 14.20 12.44
N ILE A 38 -2.67 15.09 12.09
CA ILE A 38 -3.62 14.86 11.00
C ILE A 38 -2.89 14.60 9.68
N GLY A 39 -1.85 15.38 9.37
CA GLY A 39 -1.04 15.19 8.17
C GLY A 39 -0.40 13.80 8.09
N LYS A 40 0.18 13.33 9.21
CA LYS A 40 0.77 11.98 9.31
C LYS A 40 -0.30 10.88 9.19
N ASP A 41 -1.44 11.04 9.87
CA ASP A 41 -2.52 10.06 9.84
C ASP A 41 -3.10 9.89 8.42
N VAL A 42 -3.23 11.00 7.67
CA VAL A 42 -3.68 10.98 6.27
C VAL A 42 -2.67 10.28 5.36
N ALA A 43 -1.37 10.56 5.54
CA ALA A 43 -0.31 9.95 4.77
C ALA A 43 -0.25 8.42 5.00
N ALA A 44 -0.34 7.97 6.25
CA ALA A 44 -0.42 6.56 6.60
C ALA A 44 -1.70 5.89 6.03
N THR A 45 -2.83 6.59 6.06
CA THR A 45 -4.09 6.10 5.47
C THR A 45 -3.98 5.92 3.96
N ALA A 46 -3.24 6.78 3.25
CA ALA A 46 -3.01 6.65 1.82
C ALA A 46 -2.24 5.35 1.47
N SER A 47 -1.16 5.05 2.22
CA SER A 47 -0.44 3.77 2.10
C SER A 47 -1.32 2.56 2.39
N LEU A 48 -2.19 2.65 3.40
CA LEU A 48 -3.14 1.59 3.74
C LEU A 48 -4.12 1.33 2.59
N VAL A 49 -4.67 2.37 1.99
CA VAL A 49 -5.59 2.25 0.86
C VAL A 49 -4.89 1.62 -0.35
N ALA A 50 -3.66 2.06 -0.67
CA ALA A 50 -2.90 1.49 -1.78
C ALA A 50 -2.60 0.00 -1.57
N SER A 51 -2.18 -0.40 -0.36
CA SER A 51 -1.92 -1.80 -0.04
C SER A 51 -3.19 -2.66 -0.05
N ALA A 52 -4.33 -2.14 0.41
CA ALA A 52 -5.62 -2.81 0.31
C ALA A 52 -6.02 -3.07 -1.16
N VAL A 53 -5.86 -2.07 -2.03
CA VAL A 53 -6.12 -2.22 -3.47
C VAL A 53 -5.17 -3.24 -4.10
N PHE A 54 -3.89 -3.24 -3.72
CA PHE A 54 -2.92 -4.25 -4.17
C PHE A 54 -3.38 -5.67 -3.80
N VAL A 55 -3.79 -5.90 -2.55
CA VAL A 55 -4.30 -7.19 -2.08
C VAL A 55 -5.52 -7.63 -2.89
N ILE A 56 -6.47 -6.72 -3.14
CA ILE A 56 -7.65 -7.00 -3.97
C ILE A 56 -7.24 -7.45 -5.38
N ILE A 57 -6.31 -6.73 -6.02
CA ILE A 57 -5.81 -7.09 -7.37
C ILE A 57 -5.14 -8.47 -7.36
N VAL A 58 -4.32 -8.76 -6.35
CA VAL A 58 -3.68 -10.08 -6.19
C VAL A 58 -4.71 -11.18 -6.02
N ILE A 59 -5.73 -10.97 -5.17
CA ILE A 59 -6.83 -11.91 -4.99
C ILE A 59 -7.55 -12.17 -6.31
N LEU A 60 -7.92 -11.13 -7.05
CA LEU A 60 -8.67 -11.29 -8.30
C LEU A 60 -7.87 -12.00 -9.40
N ILE A 61 -6.56 -11.79 -9.47
CA ILE A 61 -5.72 -12.34 -10.56
C ILE A 61 -5.10 -13.69 -10.21
N LEU A 62 -4.61 -13.83 -8.98
CA LEU A 62 -3.77 -14.95 -8.58
C LEU A 62 -4.56 -16.05 -7.86
N LEU A 63 -5.57 -15.69 -7.06
CA LEU A 63 -6.30 -16.66 -6.24
C LEU A 63 -7.05 -17.72 -7.07
N PRO A 64 -7.79 -17.38 -8.16
CA PRO A 64 -8.47 -18.39 -8.98
C PRO A 64 -7.47 -19.37 -9.61
N ARG A 65 -6.37 -18.83 -10.16
CA ARG A 65 -5.31 -19.64 -10.78
C ARG A 65 -4.62 -20.56 -9.77
N LEU A 66 -4.45 -20.08 -8.54
CA LEU A 66 -3.90 -20.89 -7.46
C LEU A 66 -4.87 -22.02 -7.08
N PHE A 67 -6.16 -21.71 -6.93
CA PHE A 67 -7.18 -22.73 -6.68
C PHE A 67 -7.24 -23.77 -7.79
N ASP A 68 -7.21 -23.39 -9.06
CA ASP A 68 -7.20 -24.34 -10.18
C ASP A 68 -6.00 -25.30 -10.12
N ARG A 69 -4.83 -24.79 -9.73
CA ARG A 69 -3.60 -25.59 -9.60
C ARG A 69 -3.60 -26.50 -8.37
N LEU A 70 -4.26 -26.09 -7.28
CA LEU A 70 -4.34 -26.85 -6.04
C LEU A 70 -5.51 -27.85 -6.03
N ALA A 71 -6.62 -27.53 -6.70
CA ALA A 71 -7.82 -28.35 -6.79
C ALA A 71 -7.70 -29.51 -7.80
N LEU A 72 -6.65 -29.50 -8.63
CA LEU A 72 -6.28 -30.63 -9.49
C LEU A 72 -5.01 -31.31 -8.95
N PRO A 73 -5.12 -32.18 -7.92
CA PRO A 73 -4.01 -33.03 -7.53
C PRO A 73 -3.83 -34.12 -8.59
N GLY A 74 -3.09 -33.83 -9.67
CA GLY A 74 -2.64 -34.83 -10.64
C GLY A 74 -3.15 -34.63 -12.07
N THR A 75 -2.40 -33.84 -12.84
CA THR A 75 -2.08 -34.16 -14.25
C THR A 75 -0.58 -34.13 -14.40
#